data_AF-A0A0A8HXR1-F1
#
_entry.id   AF-A0A0A8HXR1-F1
#
_cell.length_a   1.000
_cell.length_b   1.000
_cell.length_c   1.000
_cell.angle_alpha   90.00
_cell.angle_beta   90.00
_cell.angle_gamma   90.00
#
_symmetry.space_group_name_H-M   'P 1'
#
loop_
_entity.id
_entity.type
_entity.pdbx_description
1 polymer ?
#
loop_
_entity_poly.entity_id
_entity_poly.type
_entity_poly.pdbx_seq_one_letter_code
_entity_poly.pdbx_strand_id
1 'polypeptide(L)'
;MTVKKDQDILSKKIIEFFIQSAKNNIDFDTFKQYSLDFQKEIYGIISKHEFIIKKYYNKIITWLNSKEFQEYSNNKPFPCLFPLKHINYDEIDAELAWYLNIPIKDNYDIVWLQKASSGTDVTTFFFDICDISYNHIEWTRSSAEDFKNFFDFFKEKKDICVIKHTREDFCYFINKNINMFFMVRDPIEILRSNLNHLSMNHYNITPNMKRINLKSDYKKLFPKIIYHHSQTTKPDISGLKKIIQAHNGNFFNTNRKIQILQPFLKDINCIEFSQINTTNGFETFKKLAKEYNLKQPINPEPFKQKINRMAGDLLVLSVVFYVNKNDLNPLSNVNSFKSKESLKIVITTHYLSPDTKNYIDITNEIFTGRKLLFNNIIFLIKSNEYEILKKDQELFLASKKFLNGYMNALETHEQKIKNNLITEEQILDYLKDKKELRNKLKKLIDEDLTYVKKYHPEYLQKWRYYQKFKEICEK
;
A
#
# COMPACT_ATOMS: atom_id res chain seq x y z
N MET A 1 -9.71 18.70 1.73
CA MET A 1 -10.69 18.45 0.65
C MET A 1 -10.88 19.68 -0.25
N THR A 2 -10.85 20.89 0.31
CA THR A 2 -10.79 22.18 -0.43
C THR A 2 -9.56 22.26 -1.34
N VAL A 3 -8.36 21.98 -0.81
CA VAL A 3 -7.09 22.08 -1.55
C VAL A 3 -7.05 21.33 -2.89
N LYS A 4 -7.63 20.12 -3.00
CA LYS A 4 -7.67 19.37 -4.27
C LYS A 4 -8.64 20.01 -5.28
N LYS A 5 -9.80 20.46 -4.82
CA LYS A 5 -10.79 21.14 -5.67
C LYS A 5 -10.25 22.49 -6.16
N ASP A 6 -9.57 23.22 -5.28
CA ASP A 6 -8.98 24.52 -5.59
C ASP A 6 -7.76 24.40 -6.53
N GLN A 7 -6.96 23.33 -6.38
CA GLN A 7 -5.86 23.02 -7.30
C GLN A 7 -6.34 22.53 -8.66
N ASP A 8 -7.35 21.67 -8.73
CA ASP A 8 -7.96 21.24 -10.00
C ASP A 8 -8.56 22.45 -10.74
N ILE A 9 -9.11 23.42 -10.02
CA ILE A 9 -9.59 24.70 -10.58
C ILE A 9 -8.41 25.55 -11.07
N LEU A 10 -7.34 25.70 -10.28
CA LEU A 10 -6.19 26.51 -10.67
C LEU A 10 -5.47 25.93 -11.90
N SER A 11 -5.25 24.62 -11.96
CA SER A 11 -4.64 23.97 -13.14
C SER A 11 -5.50 24.14 -14.38
N LYS A 12 -6.84 24.06 -14.27
CA LYS A 12 -7.75 24.35 -15.41
C LYS A 12 -7.63 25.78 -15.89
N LYS A 13 -7.61 26.74 -14.96
CA LYS A 13 -7.45 28.16 -15.29
C LYS A 13 -6.09 28.46 -15.94
N ILE A 14 -5.03 27.78 -15.52
CA ILE A 14 -3.71 27.86 -16.17
C ILE A 14 -3.81 27.34 -17.60
N ILE A 15 -4.41 26.17 -17.81
CA ILE A 15 -4.62 25.61 -19.16
C ILE A 15 -5.40 26.57 -20.04
N GLU A 16 -6.52 27.10 -19.56
CA GLU A 16 -7.36 28.07 -20.27
C GLU A 16 -6.57 29.33 -20.63
N PHE A 17 -5.81 29.87 -19.67
CA PHE A 17 -4.98 31.05 -19.87
C PHE A 17 -3.93 30.83 -20.96
N PHE A 18 -3.15 29.75 -20.88
CA PHE A 18 -2.13 29.41 -21.88
C PHE A 18 -2.74 29.21 -23.28
N ILE A 19 -3.89 28.53 -23.39
CA ILE A 19 -4.58 28.32 -24.67
C ILE A 19 -5.10 29.65 -25.24
N GLN A 20 -5.70 30.52 -24.42
CA GLN A 20 -6.19 31.82 -24.87
C GLN A 20 -5.05 32.71 -25.34
N SER A 21 -3.95 32.74 -24.59
CA SER A 21 -2.74 33.49 -24.99
C SER A 21 -2.13 32.96 -26.28
N ALA A 22 -2.09 31.64 -26.47
CA ALA A 22 -1.61 31.03 -27.71
C ALA A 22 -2.46 31.44 -28.92
N LYS A 23 -3.79 31.44 -28.79
CA LYS A 23 -4.71 31.89 -29.86
C LYS A 23 -4.50 33.35 -30.24
N ASN A 24 -4.15 34.20 -29.28
CA ASN A 24 -3.92 35.62 -29.50
C ASN A 24 -2.48 35.92 -29.98
N ASN A 25 -1.60 34.92 -30.01
CA ASN A 25 -0.20 35.01 -30.46
C ASN A 25 0.58 36.19 -29.83
N ILE A 26 0.37 36.40 -28.53
CA ILE A 26 1.03 37.46 -27.76
C ILE A 26 2.48 37.07 -27.41
N ASP A 27 3.36 38.05 -27.20
CA ASP A 27 4.72 37.81 -26.72
C ASP A 27 4.77 37.47 -25.22
N PHE A 28 5.92 37.00 -24.72
CA PHE A 28 6.07 36.57 -23.33
C PHE A 28 5.85 37.69 -22.30
N ASP A 29 6.31 38.91 -22.59
CA ASP A 29 6.21 40.00 -21.62
C ASP A 29 4.74 40.46 -21.50
N THR A 30 4.02 40.53 -22.63
CA THR A 30 2.55 40.72 -22.66
C THR A 30 1.81 39.57 -21.98
N PHE A 31 2.19 38.31 -22.24
CA PHE A 31 1.64 37.13 -21.58
C PHE A 31 1.78 37.19 -20.06
N LYS A 32 2.97 37.55 -19.57
CA LYS A 32 3.22 37.69 -18.15
C LYS A 32 2.33 38.78 -17.55
N GLN A 33 2.20 39.95 -18.20
CA GLN A 33 1.31 41.00 -17.70
C GLN A 33 -0.15 40.56 -17.68
N TYR A 34 -0.64 39.96 -18.76
CA TYR A 34 -2.03 39.48 -18.83
C TYR A 34 -2.34 38.42 -17.78
N SER A 35 -1.33 37.65 -17.33
CA SER A 35 -1.54 36.68 -16.26
C SER A 35 -1.88 37.34 -14.92
N LEU A 36 -1.37 38.57 -14.67
CA LEU A 36 -1.70 39.34 -13.47
C LEU A 36 -3.15 39.80 -13.51
N ASP A 37 -3.58 40.31 -14.65
CA ASP A 37 -4.96 40.77 -14.89
C ASP A 37 -5.96 39.61 -14.87
N PHE A 38 -5.55 38.45 -15.37
CA PHE A 38 -6.37 37.25 -15.38
C PHE A 38 -6.53 36.67 -13.97
N GLN A 39 -5.41 36.39 -13.28
CA GLN A 39 -5.42 35.88 -11.91
C GLN A 39 -4.04 35.98 -11.24
N LYS A 40 -3.97 36.65 -10.08
CA LYS A 40 -2.73 36.87 -9.31
C LYS A 40 -1.94 35.59 -9.01
N GLU A 41 -2.60 34.46 -8.72
CA GLU A 41 -1.91 33.19 -8.49
C GLU A 41 -1.18 32.67 -9.74
N ILE A 42 -1.75 32.84 -10.93
CA ILE A 42 -1.14 32.44 -12.20
C ILE A 42 0.09 33.30 -12.48
N TYR A 43 0.00 34.61 -12.25
CA TYR A 43 1.17 35.50 -12.31
C TYR A 43 2.27 35.08 -11.34
N GLY A 44 1.91 34.67 -10.11
CA GLY A 44 2.86 34.17 -9.13
C GLY A 44 3.64 32.95 -9.63
N ILE A 45 2.96 32.00 -10.27
CA ILE A 45 3.57 30.80 -10.87
C ILE A 45 4.47 31.18 -12.04
N ILE A 46 3.98 32.00 -12.98
CA ILE A 46 4.75 32.43 -14.15
C ILE A 46 6.00 33.19 -13.73
N SER A 47 5.89 34.09 -12.75
CA SER A 47 7.02 34.86 -12.23
C SER A 47 8.03 33.98 -11.51
N LYS A 48 7.57 33.01 -10.72
CA LYS A 48 8.44 32.06 -10.02
C LYS A 48 9.25 31.19 -10.97
N HIS A 49 8.65 30.77 -12.09
CA HIS A 49 9.29 29.91 -13.09
C HIS A 49 9.65 30.66 -14.38
N GLU A 50 9.83 31.99 -14.31
CA GLU A 50 9.97 32.88 -15.47
C GLU A 50 11.09 32.44 -16.40
N PHE A 51 12.26 32.12 -15.85
CA PHE A 51 13.41 31.72 -16.65
C PHE A 51 13.10 30.52 -17.55
N ILE A 52 12.48 29.48 -17.00
CA ILE A 52 12.15 28.27 -17.74
C ILE A 52 10.98 28.53 -18.70
N ILE A 53 9.90 29.19 -18.25
CA ILE A 53 8.74 29.45 -19.11
C ILE A 53 9.14 30.34 -20.29
N LYS A 54 9.91 31.42 -20.06
CA LYS A 54 10.42 32.32 -21.10
C LYS A 54 11.31 31.58 -22.10
N LYS A 55 12.22 30.72 -21.61
CA LYS A 55 13.09 29.87 -22.46
C LYS A 55 12.27 29.00 -23.43
N TYR A 56 11.13 28.47 -22.99
CA TYR A 56 10.30 27.56 -23.78
C TYR A 56 9.06 28.20 -24.41
N TYR A 57 8.82 29.50 -24.19
CA TYR A 57 7.56 30.16 -24.52
C TYR A 57 7.16 30.00 -26.00
N ASN A 58 8.06 30.34 -26.93
CA ASN A 58 7.77 30.23 -28.37
C ASN A 58 7.43 28.79 -28.77
N LYS A 59 8.08 27.79 -28.16
CA LYS A 59 7.79 26.38 -28.41
C LYS A 59 6.43 25.97 -27.84
N ILE A 60 6.08 26.48 -26.66
CA ILE A 60 4.76 26.27 -26.04
C ILE A 60 3.66 26.88 -26.92
N ILE A 61 3.79 28.13 -27.36
CA ILE A 61 2.78 28.77 -28.21
C ILE A 61 2.63 28.05 -29.56
N THR A 62 3.76 27.68 -30.18
CA THR A 62 3.74 26.88 -31.43
C THR A 62 3.04 25.53 -31.23
N TRP A 63 3.34 24.84 -30.12
CA TRP A 63 2.70 23.58 -29.76
C TRP A 63 1.19 23.74 -29.59
N LEU A 64 0.74 24.69 -28.77
CA LEU A 64 -0.68 24.91 -28.48
C LEU A 64 -1.51 25.29 -29.72
N ASN A 65 -0.89 25.95 -30.71
CA ASN A 65 -1.52 26.29 -31.99
C ASN A 65 -1.39 25.18 -33.06
N SER A 66 -0.68 24.08 -32.77
CA SER A 66 -0.45 23.01 -33.74
C SER A 66 -1.65 22.06 -33.88
N LYS A 67 -1.78 21.42 -35.06
CA LYS A 67 -2.74 20.32 -35.25
C LYS A 67 -2.45 19.14 -34.31
N GLU A 68 -1.17 18.85 -34.04
CA GLU A 68 -0.73 17.78 -33.13
C GLU A 68 -1.30 17.98 -31.72
N PHE A 69 -1.29 19.21 -31.19
CA PHE A 69 -1.92 19.50 -29.90
C PHE A 69 -3.44 19.36 -29.91
N GLN A 70 -4.11 19.78 -30.99
CA GLN A 70 -5.57 19.62 -31.10
C GLN A 70 -5.95 18.14 -31.04
N GLU A 71 -5.28 17.28 -31.81
CA GLU A 71 -5.48 15.83 -31.78
C GLU A 71 -5.14 15.23 -30.40
N TYR A 72 -4.04 15.67 -29.78
CA TYR A 72 -3.62 15.23 -28.45
C TYR A 72 -4.63 15.60 -27.35
N SER A 73 -5.14 16.83 -27.39
CA SER A 73 -6.04 17.39 -26.37
C SER A 73 -7.44 16.77 -26.40
N ASN A 74 -7.92 16.32 -27.57
CA ASN A 74 -9.23 15.69 -27.72
C ASN A 74 -9.43 14.45 -26.82
N ASN A 75 -8.35 13.75 -26.49
CA ASN A 75 -8.39 12.54 -25.68
C ASN A 75 -7.89 12.76 -24.25
N LYS A 76 -7.65 14.02 -23.83
CA LYS A 76 -7.09 14.36 -22.53
C LYS A 76 -7.82 15.53 -21.86
N PRO A 77 -8.52 15.31 -20.73
CA PRO A 77 -9.17 16.40 -20.01
C PRO A 77 -8.17 17.39 -19.41
N PHE A 78 -6.92 16.98 -19.21
CA PHE A 78 -5.80 17.82 -18.80
C PHE A 78 -4.64 17.56 -19.76
N PRO A 79 -4.53 18.29 -20.88
CA PRO A 79 -3.43 18.12 -21.81
C PRO A 79 -2.16 18.81 -21.31
N CYS A 80 -1.01 18.19 -21.54
CA CYS A 80 0.31 18.80 -21.37
C CYS A 80 0.42 20.08 -22.22
N LEU A 81 0.68 21.21 -21.56
CA LEU A 81 0.86 22.51 -22.21
C LEU A 81 2.23 22.65 -22.87
N PHE A 82 3.14 21.70 -22.63
CA PHE A 82 4.50 21.70 -23.10
C PHE A 82 4.69 20.72 -24.27
N PRO A 83 5.48 21.06 -25.30
CA PRO A 83 5.77 20.15 -26.40
C PRO A 83 6.50 18.89 -25.92
N LEU A 84 5.83 17.73 -26.03
CA LEU A 84 6.28 16.46 -25.46
C LEU A 84 7.68 16.03 -25.93
N LYS A 85 8.01 16.26 -27.21
CA LYS A 85 9.29 15.88 -27.83
C LYS A 85 10.50 16.71 -27.37
N HIS A 86 10.27 17.77 -26.59
CA HIS A 86 11.31 18.73 -26.21
C HIS A 86 11.42 18.93 -24.69
N ILE A 87 10.81 18.04 -23.89
CA ILE A 87 10.88 18.12 -22.43
C ILE A 87 12.29 17.71 -21.98
N ASN A 88 13.03 18.65 -21.41
CA ASN A 88 14.21 18.34 -20.63
C ASN A 88 13.81 18.18 -19.15
N TYR A 89 13.64 16.93 -18.72
CA TYR A 89 13.22 16.61 -17.35
C TYR A 89 14.20 17.07 -16.27
N ASP A 90 15.47 17.32 -16.61
CA ASP A 90 16.48 17.76 -15.65
C ASP A 90 16.41 19.28 -15.40
N GLU A 91 15.82 20.04 -16.31
CA GLU A 91 15.62 21.50 -16.18
C GLU A 91 14.27 21.87 -15.56
N ILE A 92 13.33 20.94 -15.52
CA ILE A 92 11.96 21.18 -15.08
C ILE A 92 11.77 20.63 -13.67
N ASP A 93 11.46 21.52 -12.74
CA ASP A 93 11.07 21.12 -11.39
C ASP A 93 9.62 20.56 -11.38
N ALA A 94 9.31 19.77 -10.36
CA ALA A 94 8.02 19.11 -10.28
C ALA A 94 6.84 20.06 -10.05
N GLU A 95 7.07 21.26 -9.51
CA GLU A 95 5.99 22.23 -9.31
C GLU A 95 5.56 22.82 -10.66
N LEU A 96 6.52 23.20 -11.50
CA LEU A 96 6.24 23.62 -12.87
C LEU A 96 5.62 22.48 -13.69
N ALA A 97 6.12 21.25 -13.53
CA ALA A 97 5.56 20.07 -14.18
C ALA A 97 4.09 19.83 -13.80
N TRP A 98 3.74 20.05 -12.53
CA TRP A 98 2.37 19.96 -12.05
C TRP A 98 1.45 20.97 -12.75
N TYR A 99 1.86 22.23 -12.81
CA TYR A 99 1.03 23.30 -13.40
C TYR A 99 0.91 23.21 -14.91
N LEU A 100 1.96 22.78 -15.61
CA LEU A 100 1.95 22.59 -17.05
C LEU A 100 1.46 21.20 -17.48
N ASN A 101 1.05 20.37 -16.52
CA ASN A 101 0.60 19.00 -16.71
C ASN A 101 1.58 18.16 -17.55
N ILE A 102 2.86 18.30 -17.21
CA ILE A 102 3.96 17.59 -17.87
C ILE A 102 3.94 16.13 -17.39
N PRO A 103 3.83 15.15 -18.31
CA PRO A 103 3.78 13.74 -17.93
C PRO A 103 5.08 13.31 -17.28
N ILE A 104 5.02 12.27 -16.44
CA ILE A 104 6.25 11.65 -15.95
C ILE A 104 7.06 11.08 -17.10
N LYS A 105 8.39 11.04 -16.94
CA LYS A 105 9.27 10.44 -17.94
C LYS A 105 8.95 8.96 -18.10
N ASP A 106 9.08 8.45 -19.32
CA ASP A 106 8.70 7.09 -19.73
C ASP A 106 9.60 5.97 -19.19
N ASN A 107 10.22 6.20 -18.04
CA ASN A 107 11.25 5.43 -17.38
C ASN A 107 10.70 4.33 -16.46
N TYR A 108 9.64 3.64 -16.85
CA TYR A 108 9.04 2.52 -16.11
C TYR A 108 8.58 1.42 -17.06
N ASP A 109 8.53 0.16 -16.64
CA ASP A 109 8.15 -0.96 -17.54
C ASP A 109 6.66 -1.25 -17.50
N ILE A 110 6.07 -1.17 -16.31
CA ILE A 110 4.67 -1.53 -16.08
C ILE A 110 4.00 -0.60 -15.08
N VAL A 111 2.68 -0.44 -15.20
CA VAL A 111 1.84 0.25 -14.23
C VAL A 111 1.13 -0.74 -13.30
N TRP A 112 1.26 -0.54 -12.00
CA TRP A 112 0.40 -1.19 -11.01
C TRP A 112 -0.70 -0.22 -10.55
N LEU A 113 -1.96 -0.53 -10.83
CA LEU A 113 -3.07 0.17 -10.18
C LEU A 113 -3.29 -0.42 -8.80
N GLN A 114 -2.71 0.23 -7.80
CA GLN A 114 -2.88 -0.17 -6.42
C GLN A 114 -4.34 0.04 -6.00
N LYS A 115 -4.95 -1.02 -5.47
CA LYS A 115 -6.29 -1.02 -4.90
C LYS A 115 -6.22 -1.22 -3.39
N ALA A 116 -6.94 -0.41 -2.63
CA ALA A 116 -7.00 -0.54 -1.19
C ALA A 116 -7.56 -1.91 -0.77
N SER A 117 -7.02 -2.45 0.32
CA SER A 117 -7.43 -3.72 0.93
C SER A 117 -7.46 -4.92 -0.02
N SER A 118 -6.64 -4.89 -1.06
CA SER A 118 -6.64 -5.89 -2.14
C SER A 118 -5.25 -6.42 -2.43
N GLY A 119 -4.37 -6.51 -1.41
CA GLY A 119 -3.06 -7.18 -1.54
C GLY A 119 -1.85 -6.27 -1.61
N THR A 120 -1.96 -5.01 -1.15
CA THR A 120 -0.83 -4.06 -1.17
C THR A 120 0.43 -4.65 -0.52
N ASP A 121 0.35 -5.08 0.74
CA ASP A 121 1.53 -5.51 1.50
C ASP A 121 2.25 -6.71 0.89
N VAL A 122 1.52 -7.70 0.38
CA VAL A 122 2.13 -8.89 -0.25
C VAL A 122 2.76 -8.53 -1.60
N THR A 123 2.18 -7.58 -2.34
CA THR A 123 2.73 -7.12 -3.61
C THR A 123 4.00 -6.30 -3.41
N THR A 124 4.01 -5.37 -2.46
CA THR A 124 5.21 -4.59 -2.13
C THR A 124 6.28 -5.49 -1.53
N PHE A 125 5.91 -6.46 -0.69
CA PHE A 125 6.86 -7.46 -0.20
C PHE A 125 7.50 -8.25 -1.34
N PHE A 126 6.71 -8.67 -2.34
CA PHE A 126 7.26 -9.30 -3.55
C PHE A 126 8.27 -8.39 -4.25
N PHE A 127 7.95 -7.10 -4.40
CA PHE A 127 8.89 -6.14 -5.00
C PHE A 127 10.18 -6.04 -4.19
N ASP A 128 10.07 -5.89 -2.87
CA ASP A 128 11.21 -5.73 -1.96
C ASP A 128 12.16 -6.94 -2.01
N ILE A 129 11.64 -8.17 -1.91
CA ILE A 129 12.50 -9.36 -1.91
C ILE A 129 13.09 -9.68 -3.28
N CYS A 130 12.56 -9.07 -4.33
CA CYS A 130 13.04 -9.26 -5.70
C CYS A 130 13.85 -8.06 -6.19
N ASP A 131 14.19 -7.09 -5.34
CA ASP A 131 14.87 -5.85 -5.72
C ASP A 131 14.20 -5.12 -6.91
N ILE A 132 12.87 -5.17 -6.97
CA ILE A 132 12.08 -4.48 -7.99
C ILE A 132 11.91 -3.03 -7.55
N SER A 133 12.30 -2.08 -8.40
CA SER A 133 12.22 -0.65 -8.12
C SER A 133 10.82 -0.08 -8.42
N TYR A 134 10.23 0.58 -7.44
CA TYR A 134 8.87 1.15 -7.53
C TYR A 134 8.72 2.42 -6.67
N ASN A 135 7.82 3.33 -7.06
CA ASN A 135 7.57 4.54 -6.26
C ASN A 135 6.77 4.20 -4.99
N HIS A 136 7.21 4.73 -3.84
CA HIS A 136 6.62 4.41 -2.55
C HIS A 136 5.15 4.84 -2.42
N ILE A 137 4.39 4.03 -1.69
CA ILE A 137 2.99 4.26 -1.33
C ILE A 137 2.92 5.07 -0.02
N GLU A 138 3.62 6.20 0.05
CA GLU A 138 3.56 7.07 1.23
C GLU A 138 2.24 7.83 1.33
N TRP A 139 1.84 8.13 2.56
CA TRP A 139 0.69 8.96 2.89
C TRP A 139 1.16 10.38 3.17
N THR A 140 1.55 11.15 2.15
CA THR A 140 1.84 12.56 2.39
C THR A 140 0.53 13.33 2.60
N ARG A 141 0.60 14.44 3.33
CA ARG A 141 -0.57 15.28 3.62
C ARG A 141 -0.89 16.26 2.48
N SER A 142 0.00 16.45 1.51
CA SER A 142 -0.17 17.40 0.39
C SER A 142 -0.05 16.71 -0.98
N SER A 143 -1.03 16.96 -1.84
CA SER A 143 -1.07 16.51 -3.24
C SER A 143 0.18 16.88 -4.03
N ALA A 144 0.72 18.07 -3.76
CA ALA A 144 1.91 18.61 -4.41
C ALA A 144 3.20 17.88 -4.01
N GLU A 145 3.38 17.55 -2.72
CA GLU A 145 4.58 16.82 -2.27
C GLU A 145 4.58 15.39 -2.79
N ASP A 146 3.43 14.72 -2.74
CA ASP A 146 3.25 13.42 -3.38
C ASP A 146 3.59 13.48 -4.88
N PHE A 147 3.15 14.52 -5.60
CA PHE A 147 3.44 14.65 -7.03
C PHE A 147 4.93 14.91 -7.27
N LYS A 148 5.57 15.76 -6.45
CA LYS A 148 6.99 16.00 -6.52
C LYS A 148 7.79 14.70 -6.40
N ASN A 149 7.50 13.92 -5.36
CA ASN A 149 8.13 12.62 -5.17
C ASN A 149 7.84 11.67 -6.33
N PHE A 150 6.62 11.68 -6.88
CA PHE A 150 6.25 10.88 -8.04
C PHE A 150 7.03 11.29 -9.30
N PHE A 151 7.07 12.57 -9.63
CA PHE A 151 7.72 13.10 -10.82
C PHE A 151 9.24 12.92 -10.78
N ASP A 152 9.88 13.29 -9.66
CA ASP A 152 11.33 13.17 -9.49
C ASP A 152 11.79 11.72 -9.50
N PHE A 153 11.00 10.80 -8.94
CA PHE A 153 11.33 9.36 -8.92
C PHE A 153 11.50 8.77 -10.32
N PHE A 154 10.72 9.23 -11.32
CA PHE A 154 10.79 8.73 -12.70
C PHE A 154 11.81 9.47 -13.58
N LYS A 155 12.60 10.42 -13.04
CA LYS A 155 13.73 11.00 -13.79
C LYS A 155 14.74 9.93 -14.20
N GLU A 156 14.85 8.88 -13.40
CA GLU A 156 15.64 7.67 -13.62
C GLU A 156 14.76 6.47 -13.98
N LYS A 157 15.37 5.44 -14.57
CA LYS A 157 14.71 4.17 -14.91
C LYS A 157 14.27 3.42 -13.65
N LYS A 158 13.04 2.92 -13.68
CA LYS A 158 12.36 2.13 -12.66
C LYS A 158 11.64 0.94 -13.31
N ASP A 159 11.22 -0.03 -12.50
CA ASP A 159 10.48 -1.21 -12.98
C ASP A 159 8.97 -0.94 -12.96
N ILE A 160 8.44 -0.49 -11.83
CA ILE A 160 6.98 -0.33 -11.60
C ILE A 160 6.60 1.13 -11.38
N CYS A 161 5.59 1.60 -12.10
CA CYS A 161 4.84 2.81 -11.78
C CYS A 161 3.56 2.48 -11.00
N VAL A 162 3.54 2.81 -9.71
CA VAL A 162 2.42 2.58 -8.80
C VAL A 162 1.49 3.78 -8.78
N ILE A 163 0.25 3.58 -9.24
CA ILE A 163 -0.83 4.56 -9.13
C ILE A 163 -1.68 4.23 -7.90
N LYS A 164 -1.45 4.95 -6.81
CA LYS A 164 -2.11 4.75 -5.51
C LYS A 164 -3.63 4.87 -5.61
N HIS A 165 -4.39 4.08 -4.83
CA HIS A 165 -5.86 4.11 -4.81
C HIS A 165 -6.44 5.51 -4.54
N THR A 166 -5.77 6.37 -3.79
CA THR A 166 -6.21 7.75 -3.52
C THR A 166 -5.83 8.77 -4.60
N ARG A 167 -5.01 8.40 -5.58
CA ARG A 167 -4.42 9.29 -6.60
C ARG A 167 -4.86 8.90 -8.01
N GLU A 168 -6.14 9.06 -8.28
CA GLU A 168 -6.68 8.95 -9.65
C GLU A 168 -6.03 9.96 -10.61
N ASP A 169 -5.71 11.16 -10.10
CA ASP A 169 -5.06 12.24 -10.84
C ASP A 169 -3.68 11.87 -11.38
N PHE A 170 -2.99 10.90 -10.79
CA PHE A 170 -1.71 10.41 -11.32
C PHE A 170 -1.84 9.69 -12.67
N CYS A 171 -3.04 9.23 -13.02
CA CYS A 171 -3.28 8.63 -14.34
C CYS A 171 -3.08 9.64 -15.48
N TYR A 172 -3.32 10.94 -15.26
CA TYR A 172 -3.19 11.97 -16.29
C TYR A 172 -1.74 12.28 -16.69
N PHE A 173 -0.78 11.85 -15.87
CA PHE A 173 0.65 12.02 -16.12
C PHE A 173 1.27 10.83 -16.87
N ILE A 174 0.48 9.82 -17.23
CA ILE A 174 0.88 8.73 -18.11
C ILE A 174 0.73 9.19 -19.57
N ASN A 175 1.78 8.99 -20.37
CA ASN A 175 1.79 9.45 -21.76
C ASN A 175 2.47 8.48 -22.73
N LYS A 176 2.51 7.19 -22.38
CA LYS A 176 3.04 6.13 -23.24
C LYS A 176 2.15 4.91 -23.20
N ASN A 177 2.28 4.06 -24.20
CA ASN A 177 1.59 2.77 -24.19
C ASN A 177 2.13 1.86 -23.08
N ILE A 178 1.26 1.41 -22.18
CA ILE A 178 1.58 0.67 -20.96
C ILE A 178 0.96 -0.73 -20.96
N ASN A 179 1.69 -1.68 -20.36
CA ASN A 179 1.06 -2.83 -19.74
C ASN A 179 0.68 -2.43 -18.31
N MET A 180 -0.38 -3.04 -17.77
CA MET A 180 -0.77 -2.80 -16.40
C MET A 180 -1.31 -4.04 -15.72
N PHE A 181 -1.22 -4.07 -14.39
CA PHE A 181 -1.92 -5.07 -13.60
C PHE A 181 -2.65 -4.42 -12.42
N PHE A 182 -3.68 -5.10 -11.93
CA PHE A 182 -4.37 -4.74 -10.70
C PHE A 182 -5.03 -5.95 -10.07
N MET A 183 -5.36 -5.82 -8.78
CA MET A 183 -5.97 -6.88 -8.00
C MET A 183 -7.46 -6.61 -7.80
N VAL A 184 -8.26 -7.67 -7.92
CA VAL A 184 -9.71 -7.64 -7.68
C VAL A 184 -10.10 -8.55 -6.55
N ARG A 185 -11.04 -8.11 -5.75
CA ARG A 185 -11.46 -8.76 -4.51
C ARG A 185 -12.95 -8.54 -4.30
N ASP A 186 -13.60 -9.49 -3.64
CA ASP A 186 -14.97 -9.34 -3.17
C ASP A 186 -15.13 -7.98 -2.43
N PRO A 187 -16.01 -7.09 -2.89
CA PRO A 187 -16.19 -5.76 -2.32
C PRO A 187 -16.62 -5.78 -0.85
N ILE A 188 -17.32 -6.80 -0.37
CA ILE A 188 -17.69 -6.91 1.04
C ILE A 188 -16.46 -7.27 1.89
N GLU A 189 -15.56 -8.10 1.37
CA GLU A 189 -14.29 -8.38 2.04
C GLU A 189 -13.37 -7.16 2.10
N ILE A 190 -13.38 -6.31 1.06
CA ILE A 190 -12.70 -5.00 1.08
C ILE A 190 -13.21 -4.18 2.26
N LEU A 191 -14.53 -4.06 2.43
CA LEU A 191 -15.14 -3.32 3.54
C LEU A 191 -14.78 -3.92 4.89
N ARG A 192 -14.84 -5.25 5.03
CA ARG A 192 -14.42 -5.95 6.25
C ARG A 192 -12.97 -5.64 6.60
N SER A 193 -12.07 -5.74 5.63
CA SER A 193 -10.65 -5.46 5.83
C SER A 193 -10.40 -4.03 6.30
N ASN A 194 -11.20 -3.06 5.83
CA ASN A 194 -11.10 -1.67 6.27
C ASN A 194 -11.66 -1.44 7.67
N LEU A 195 -12.84 -2.00 7.97
CA LEU A 195 -13.45 -1.89 9.30
C LEU A 195 -12.56 -2.44 10.41
N ASN A 196 -11.87 -3.55 10.11
CA ASN A 196 -10.95 -4.20 11.02
C ASN A 196 -9.54 -3.60 10.98
N HIS A 197 -9.30 -2.52 10.21
CA HIS A 197 -7.99 -1.91 10.11
C HIS A 197 -7.62 -1.19 11.42
N LEU A 198 -6.38 -1.37 11.86
CA LEU A 198 -5.85 -0.68 13.03
C LEU A 198 -5.57 0.80 12.75
N SER A 199 -5.61 1.62 13.81
CA SER A 199 -5.14 2.99 13.69
C SER A 199 -3.61 2.99 13.56
N MET A 200 -3.09 3.74 12.58
CA MET A 200 -1.65 3.86 12.30
C MET A 200 -0.81 4.33 13.51
N ASN A 201 -1.45 4.96 14.51
CA ASN A 201 -0.78 5.56 15.67
C ASN A 201 -1.10 4.87 17.02
N HIS A 202 -1.80 3.72 17.06
CA HIS A 202 -2.39 3.23 18.31
C HIS A 202 -2.21 1.72 18.61
N TYR A 203 -1.07 1.12 18.24
CA TYR A 203 -0.63 -0.12 18.88
C TYR A 203 0.52 0.20 19.85
N ASN A 204 0.25 0.08 21.16
CA ASN A 204 1.22 0.41 22.21
C ASN A 204 2.24 -0.71 22.40
N ILE A 205 3.10 -0.92 21.41
CA ILE A 205 4.24 -1.82 21.50
C ILE A 205 5.36 -1.10 22.23
N THR A 206 5.74 -1.61 23.40
CA THR A 206 6.88 -1.07 24.17
C THR A 206 8.15 -1.87 23.91
N PRO A 207 9.35 -1.31 24.17
CA PRO A 207 10.60 -2.06 24.07
C PRO A 207 10.62 -3.36 24.90
N ASN A 208 9.92 -3.37 26.05
CA ASN A 208 9.82 -4.54 26.93
C ASN A 208 8.96 -5.67 26.32
N MET A 209 8.06 -5.36 25.38
CA MET A 209 7.34 -6.40 24.62
C MET A 209 8.23 -7.06 23.57
N LYS A 210 9.31 -6.39 23.15
CA LYS A 210 10.24 -6.85 22.11
C LYS A 210 11.46 -7.58 22.67
N ARG A 211 11.67 -7.54 23.99
CA ARG A 211 12.82 -8.14 24.68
C ARG A 211 12.33 -8.85 25.92
N ILE A 212 12.45 -10.18 25.93
CA ILE A 212 12.01 -11.03 27.04
C ILE A 212 13.17 -11.87 27.57
N ASN A 213 13.09 -12.31 28.82
CA ASN A 213 14.04 -13.21 29.46
C ASN A 213 13.30 -14.16 30.42
N LEU A 214 14.00 -15.10 31.05
CA LEU A 214 13.36 -16.12 31.90
C LEU A 214 12.59 -15.55 33.11
N LYS A 215 12.93 -14.33 33.54
CA LYS A 215 12.26 -13.61 34.65
C LYS A 215 11.05 -12.78 34.20
N SER A 216 10.79 -12.69 32.90
CA SER A 216 9.74 -11.82 32.36
C SER A 216 8.33 -12.38 32.64
N ASP A 217 7.42 -11.53 33.14
CA ASP A 217 5.98 -11.84 33.21
C ASP A 217 5.34 -11.68 31.83
N TYR A 218 5.53 -12.69 30.97
CA TYR A 218 5.11 -12.65 29.57
C TYR A 218 3.62 -12.42 29.35
N LYS A 219 2.76 -12.68 30.34
CA LYS A 219 1.31 -12.46 30.22
C LYS A 219 0.96 -10.97 30.07
N LYS A 220 1.87 -10.07 30.45
CA LYS A 220 1.71 -8.60 30.36
C LYS A 220 2.41 -7.98 29.15
N LEU A 221 3.01 -8.79 28.28
CA LEU A 221 3.91 -8.31 27.20
C LEU A 221 3.25 -8.29 25.82
N PHE A 222 1.93 -8.12 25.76
CA PHE A 222 1.19 -8.02 24.50
C PHE A 222 0.57 -6.63 24.32
N PRO A 223 0.56 -6.10 23.10
CA PRO A 223 0.07 -4.74 22.85
C PRO A 223 -1.44 -4.63 23.05
N LYS A 224 -1.88 -3.45 23.48
CA LYS A 224 -3.29 -3.07 23.37
C LYS A 224 -3.55 -2.67 21.92
N ILE A 225 -4.55 -3.31 21.31
CA ILE A 225 -4.97 -3.06 19.93
C ILE A 225 -6.03 -1.96 19.90
N ILE A 226 -5.91 -1.01 18.96
CA ILE A 226 -6.90 0.06 18.75
C ILE A 226 -7.24 0.16 17.26
N TYR A 227 -8.53 0.09 16.95
CA TYR A 227 -9.04 0.08 15.57
C TYR A 227 -9.27 1.51 15.04
N HIS A 228 -8.97 1.74 13.76
CA HIS A 228 -8.95 3.06 13.15
C HIS A 228 -10.33 3.74 13.15
N HIS A 229 -11.38 3.02 12.79
CA HIS A 229 -12.70 3.63 12.62
C HIS A 229 -13.47 3.78 13.94
N SER A 230 -13.23 2.89 14.91
CA SER A 230 -13.89 2.93 16.23
C SER A 230 -13.10 3.72 17.28
N GLN A 231 -11.77 3.83 17.13
CA GLN A 231 -10.87 4.40 18.15
C GLN A 231 -10.95 3.67 19.50
N THR A 232 -11.36 2.39 19.50
CA THR A 232 -11.43 1.55 20.70
C THR A 232 -10.74 0.21 20.48
N THR A 233 -10.74 -0.66 21.51
CA THR A 233 -10.16 -2.01 21.45
C THR A 233 -10.99 -3.04 20.69
N LYS A 234 -12.15 -2.63 20.15
CA LYS A 234 -12.98 -3.46 19.28
C LYS A 234 -13.34 -2.65 18.03
N PRO A 235 -13.40 -3.26 16.86
CA PRO A 235 -13.95 -2.60 15.68
C PRO A 235 -15.44 -2.34 15.89
N ASP A 236 -15.96 -1.31 15.22
CA ASP A 236 -17.37 -0.93 15.27
C ASP A 236 -17.95 -0.88 13.85
N ILE A 237 -19.04 -1.62 13.65
CA ILE A 237 -19.76 -1.71 12.39
C ILE A 237 -20.31 -0.36 11.93
N SER A 238 -20.59 0.56 12.86
CA SER A 238 -21.03 1.92 12.54
C SER A 238 -20.01 2.71 11.69
N GLY A 239 -18.73 2.32 11.77
CA GLY A 239 -17.65 2.86 10.93
C GLY A 239 -17.89 2.67 9.44
N LEU A 240 -18.76 1.73 9.04
CA LEU A 240 -19.07 1.45 7.64
C LEU A 240 -19.67 2.67 6.94
N LYS A 241 -20.48 3.45 7.66
CA LYS A 241 -21.04 4.70 7.13
C LYS A 241 -19.93 5.66 6.72
N LYS A 242 -18.89 5.82 7.55
CA LYS A 242 -17.73 6.67 7.23
C LYS A 242 -16.97 6.12 6.03
N ILE A 243 -16.73 4.81 5.96
CA ILE A 243 -16.00 4.18 4.83
C ILE A 243 -16.70 4.46 3.49
N ILE A 244 -18.01 4.25 3.44
CA ILE A 244 -18.80 4.43 2.21
C ILE A 244 -18.99 5.91 1.86
N GLN A 245 -19.09 6.80 2.87
CA GLN A 245 -19.43 8.21 2.66
C GLN A 245 -18.20 9.13 2.53
N ALA A 246 -17.19 8.98 3.37
CA ALA A 246 -16.11 9.95 3.57
C ALA A 246 -14.92 9.79 2.62
N HIS A 247 -14.82 8.68 1.90
CA HIS A 247 -13.64 8.37 1.08
C HIS A 247 -13.85 8.61 -0.42
N ASN A 248 -14.91 9.30 -0.86
CA ASN A 248 -15.16 9.65 -2.28
C ASN A 248 -15.03 8.48 -3.29
N GLY A 249 -15.21 7.24 -2.84
CA GLY A 249 -15.02 6.06 -3.68
C GLY A 249 -13.55 5.64 -3.87
N ASN A 250 -12.60 6.10 -3.05
CA ASN A 250 -11.18 5.70 -3.15
C ASN A 250 -10.95 4.17 -3.02
N PHE A 251 -11.90 3.43 -2.45
CA PHE A 251 -11.86 1.96 -2.39
C PHE A 251 -12.39 1.27 -3.66
N PHE A 252 -13.15 2.01 -4.47
CA PHE A 252 -13.95 1.55 -5.60
C PHE A 252 -13.81 2.53 -6.78
N ASN A 253 -12.58 2.78 -7.26
CA ASN A 253 -12.27 3.71 -8.34
C ASN A 253 -11.38 3.12 -9.45
N THR A 254 -11.26 1.79 -9.50
CA THR A 254 -10.43 1.07 -10.46
C THR A 254 -10.88 1.37 -11.89
N ASN A 255 -12.19 1.29 -12.15
CA ASN A 255 -12.73 1.53 -13.49
C ASN A 255 -12.51 2.97 -13.98
N ARG A 256 -12.60 3.97 -13.10
CA ARG A 256 -12.34 5.38 -13.47
C ARG A 256 -10.90 5.56 -13.93
N LYS A 257 -9.94 4.96 -13.21
CA LYS A 257 -8.53 4.96 -13.61
C LYS A 257 -8.30 4.25 -14.94
N ILE A 258 -8.95 3.10 -15.15
CA ILE A 258 -8.87 2.37 -16.43
C ILE A 258 -9.41 3.24 -17.57
N GLN A 259 -10.51 3.97 -17.38
CA GLN A 259 -11.06 4.88 -18.39
C GLN A 259 -10.10 6.01 -18.74
N ILE A 260 -9.45 6.62 -17.73
CA ILE A 260 -8.43 7.66 -17.97
C ILE A 260 -7.24 7.10 -18.75
N LEU A 261 -6.81 5.89 -18.42
CA LEU A 261 -5.65 5.25 -19.04
C LEU A 261 -5.96 4.58 -20.38
N GLN A 262 -7.24 4.37 -20.71
CA GLN A 262 -7.69 3.59 -21.88
C GLN A 262 -6.94 3.91 -23.18
N PRO A 263 -6.64 5.19 -23.54
CA PRO A 263 -5.89 5.52 -24.75
C PRO A 263 -4.46 4.94 -24.81
N PHE A 264 -3.92 4.51 -23.66
CA PHE A 264 -2.55 4.05 -23.48
C PHE A 264 -2.43 2.55 -23.17
N LEU A 265 -3.53 1.83 -23.00
CA LEU A 265 -3.49 0.44 -22.54
C LEU A 265 -3.14 -0.51 -23.69
N LYS A 266 -2.03 -1.25 -23.55
CA LYS A 266 -1.70 -2.40 -24.40
C LYS A 266 -2.35 -3.67 -23.88
N ASP A 267 -2.16 -3.94 -22.59
CA ASP A 267 -2.66 -5.15 -21.93
C ASP A 267 -2.92 -4.88 -20.44
N ILE A 268 -3.85 -5.66 -19.89
CA ILE A 268 -4.35 -5.54 -18.52
C ILE A 268 -4.42 -6.92 -17.86
N ASN A 269 -3.52 -7.17 -16.92
CA ASN A 269 -3.56 -8.37 -16.10
C ASN A 269 -4.40 -8.15 -14.82
N CYS A 270 -5.58 -8.80 -14.80
CA CYS A 270 -6.52 -8.74 -13.69
C CYS A 270 -6.35 -9.96 -12.77
N ILE A 271 -5.78 -9.74 -11.59
CA ILE A 271 -5.44 -10.78 -10.62
C ILE A 271 -6.56 -10.90 -9.58
N GLU A 272 -7.22 -12.06 -9.52
CA GLU A 272 -8.22 -12.33 -8.48
C GLU A 272 -7.53 -12.57 -7.13
N PHE A 273 -8.07 -12.00 -6.04
CA PHE A 273 -7.43 -11.97 -4.73
C PHE A 273 -7.09 -13.34 -4.14
N SER A 274 -7.86 -14.39 -4.45
CA SER A 274 -7.54 -15.76 -4.01
C SER A 274 -6.28 -16.32 -4.68
N GLN A 275 -5.82 -15.75 -5.80
CA GLN A 275 -4.58 -16.15 -6.47
C GLN A 275 -3.34 -15.69 -5.68
N ILE A 276 -3.47 -14.71 -4.79
CA ILE A 276 -2.36 -14.24 -3.93
C ILE A 276 -2.49 -14.71 -2.48
N ASN A 277 -3.28 -15.76 -2.24
CA ASN A 277 -3.40 -16.38 -0.93
C ASN A 277 -2.10 -17.12 -0.51
N THR A 278 -2.10 -17.68 0.69
CA THR A 278 -0.93 -18.37 1.27
C THR A 278 -0.54 -19.68 0.57
N THR A 279 -1.33 -20.14 -0.40
CA THR A 279 -1.04 -21.35 -1.18
C THR A 279 -0.52 -20.98 -2.56
N ASN A 280 -1.12 -19.97 -3.20
CA ASN A 280 -0.91 -19.63 -4.60
C ASN A 280 0.02 -18.43 -4.81
N GLY A 281 0.25 -17.61 -3.77
CA GLY A 281 0.91 -16.31 -3.91
C GLY A 281 2.30 -16.39 -4.55
N PHE A 282 3.13 -17.35 -4.14
CA PHE A 282 4.47 -17.51 -4.72
C PHE A 282 4.42 -17.75 -6.23
N GLU A 283 3.62 -18.71 -6.70
CA GLU A 283 3.51 -19.02 -8.13
C GLU A 283 2.84 -17.89 -8.92
N THR A 284 1.88 -17.19 -8.33
CA THR A 284 1.25 -16.02 -8.95
C THR A 284 2.26 -14.90 -9.19
N PHE A 285 3.07 -14.53 -8.18
CA PHE A 285 4.10 -13.49 -8.36
C PHE A 285 5.25 -13.94 -9.25
N LYS A 286 5.61 -15.23 -9.24
CA LYS A 286 6.58 -15.81 -10.16
C LYS A 286 6.12 -15.72 -11.62
N LYS A 287 4.84 -16.04 -11.90
CA LYS A 287 4.22 -15.87 -13.22
C LYS A 287 4.20 -14.40 -13.63
N LEU A 288 3.76 -13.50 -12.73
CA LEU A 288 3.72 -12.06 -12.97
C LEU A 288 5.10 -11.50 -13.32
N ALA A 289 6.13 -11.90 -12.55
CA ALA A 289 7.50 -11.49 -12.80
C ALA A 289 8.00 -11.96 -14.17
N LYS A 290 7.70 -13.21 -14.55
CA LYS A 290 8.06 -13.73 -15.88
C LYS A 290 7.35 -12.97 -17.02
N GLU A 291 6.06 -12.68 -16.86
CA GLU A 291 5.24 -11.98 -17.85
C GLU A 291 5.78 -10.58 -18.17
N TYR A 292 6.31 -9.90 -17.16
CA TYR A 292 6.80 -8.53 -17.26
C TYR A 292 8.33 -8.39 -17.17
N ASN A 293 9.07 -9.49 -17.35
CA ASN A 293 10.54 -9.53 -17.28
C ASN A 293 11.13 -8.92 -15.99
N LEU A 294 10.42 -9.07 -14.86
CA LEU A 294 10.89 -8.67 -13.53
C LEU A 294 11.71 -9.79 -12.89
N LYS A 295 12.51 -9.45 -11.90
CA LYS A 295 13.21 -10.44 -11.07
C LYS A 295 12.20 -11.30 -10.31
N GLN A 296 12.41 -12.61 -10.35
CA GLN A 296 11.48 -13.60 -9.78
C GLN A 296 11.77 -13.87 -8.30
N PRO A 297 10.74 -14.18 -7.49
CA PRO A 297 10.94 -14.66 -6.14
C PRO A 297 11.53 -16.08 -6.16
N ILE A 298 12.48 -16.35 -5.26
CA ILE A 298 13.18 -17.65 -5.20
C ILE A 298 12.70 -18.48 -4.01
N ASN A 299 12.45 -17.86 -2.86
CA ASN A 299 12.03 -18.55 -1.64
C ASN A 299 10.49 -18.50 -1.50
N PRO A 300 9.80 -19.65 -1.48
CA PRO A 300 8.35 -19.71 -1.30
C PRO A 300 7.90 -19.50 0.15
N GLU A 301 8.76 -19.75 1.15
CA GLU A 301 8.36 -19.77 2.57
C GLU A 301 7.69 -18.47 3.05
N PRO A 302 8.19 -17.26 2.72
CA PRO A 302 7.55 -16.03 3.16
C PRO A 302 6.12 -15.83 2.63
N PHE A 303 5.78 -16.44 1.49
CA PHE A 303 4.45 -16.36 0.87
C PHE A 303 3.45 -17.36 1.48
N LYS A 304 3.90 -18.33 2.27
CA LYS A 304 3.04 -19.37 2.89
C LYS A 304 2.22 -18.88 4.08
N GLN A 305 2.15 -17.57 4.29
CA GLN A 305 1.51 -16.97 5.45
C GLN A 305 0.89 -15.61 5.14
N LYS A 306 0.04 -15.16 6.05
CA LYS A 306 -0.56 -13.81 5.97
C LYS A 306 0.51 -12.76 6.29
N ILE A 307 0.74 -11.87 5.34
CA ILE A 307 1.73 -10.78 5.44
C ILE A 307 1.14 -9.54 6.13
N ASN A 308 -0.09 -9.17 5.79
CA ASN A 308 -0.76 -8.01 6.37
C ASN A 308 -1.16 -8.28 7.83
N ARG A 309 -0.67 -7.43 8.74
CA ARG A 309 -0.96 -7.49 10.19
C ARG A 309 -1.88 -6.36 10.66
N MET A 310 -2.55 -5.68 9.73
CA MET A 310 -3.39 -4.52 10.03
C MET A 310 -4.74 -4.88 10.65
N ALA A 311 -5.00 -6.16 10.91
CA ALA A 311 -6.10 -6.64 11.76
C ALA A 311 -5.63 -6.94 13.21
N GLY A 312 -4.37 -6.66 13.53
CA GLY A 312 -3.78 -6.84 14.87
C GLY A 312 -3.07 -8.16 15.10
N ASP A 313 -3.10 -9.08 14.15
CA ASP A 313 -2.48 -10.39 14.27
C ASP A 313 -0.95 -10.32 14.33
N LEU A 314 -0.37 -10.98 15.34
CA LEU A 314 1.08 -11.15 15.52
C LEU A 314 1.89 -9.83 15.49
N LEU A 315 1.27 -8.71 15.90
CA LEU A 315 1.91 -7.40 15.91
C LEU A 315 3.12 -7.32 16.84
N VAL A 316 3.11 -8.10 17.92
CA VAL A 316 4.21 -8.13 18.89
C VAL A 316 5.50 -8.68 18.28
N LEU A 317 5.43 -9.44 17.18
CA LEU A 317 6.61 -10.00 16.52
C LEU A 317 7.35 -8.95 15.66
N SER A 318 8.68 -9.06 15.51
CA SER A 318 9.58 -10.05 16.13
C SER A 318 9.92 -9.73 17.58
N VAL A 319 10.25 -10.75 18.38
CA VAL A 319 10.65 -10.64 19.80
C VAL A 319 11.98 -11.35 20.01
N VAL A 320 12.88 -10.76 20.79
CA VAL A 320 14.16 -11.38 21.17
C VAL A 320 14.06 -11.93 22.59
N PHE A 321 14.23 -13.23 22.74
CA PHE A 321 14.38 -13.90 24.03
C PHE A 321 15.85 -14.01 24.39
N TYR A 322 16.23 -13.29 25.45
CA TYR A 322 17.57 -13.28 26.03
C TYR A 322 17.67 -14.42 27.03
N VAL A 323 18.45 -15.43 26.67
CA VAL A 323 18.67 -16.63 27.47
C VAL A 323 19.96 -16.45 28.26
N ASN A 324 19.86 -16.43 29.58
CA ASN A 324 21.02 -16.28 30.46
C ASN A 324 20.87 -17.18 31.70
N LYS A 325 21.94 -17.91 32.04
CA LYS A 325 21.96 -18.81 33.21
C LYS A 325 21.67 -18.09 34.52
N ASN A 326 22.10 -16.83 34.64
CA ASN A 326 21.85 -16.02 35.83
C ASN A 326 20.35 -15.81 36.11
N ASP A 327 19.48 -15.91 35.10
CA ASP A 327 18.05 -15.77 35.31
C ASP A 327 17.41 -16.98 36.01
N LEU A 328 18.10 -18.12 36.07
CA LEU A 328 17.66 -19.30 36.83
C LEU A 328 17.73 -19.06 38.33
N ASN A 329 18.64 -18.17 38.78
CA ASN A 329 18.73 -17.77 40.17
C ASN A 329 17.83 -16.53 40.43
N PRO A 330 16.78 -16.66 41.25
CA PRO A 330 15.89 -15.55 41.60
C PRO A 330 16.62 -14.38 42.26
N LEU A 331 17.73 -14.64 42.97
CA LEU A 331 18.53 -13.64 43.68
C LEU A 331 19.57 -12.95 42.79
N SER A 332 19.77 -13.41 41.56
CA SER A 332 20.76 -12.80 40.67
C SER A 332 20.31 -11.42 40.18
N ASN A 333 21.19 -10.44 40.32
CA ASN A 333 21.02 -9.06 39.87
C ASN A 333 21.59 -8.80 38.46
N VAL A 334 22.08 -9.84 37.77
CA VAL A 334 22.60 -9.69 36.40
C VAL A 334 21.46 -9.30 35.46
N ASN A 335 21.66 -8.22 34.70
CA ASN A 335 20.70 -7.79 33.70
C ASN A 335 20.96 -8.51 32.37
N SER A 336 20.21 -9.58 32.10
CA SER A 336 20.33 -10.40 30.89
C SER A 336 20.13 -9.63 29.59
N PHE A 337 19.41 -8.51 29.59
CA PHE A 337 19.26 -7.68 28.39
C PHE A 337 20.53 -6.94 28.00
N LYS A 338 21.46 -6.76 28.95
CA LYS A 338 22.74 -6.04 28.77
C LYS A 338 23.96 -6.96 28.81
N SER A 339 23.81 -8.19 29.31
CA SER A 339 24.92 -9.14 29.40
C SER A 339 25.38 -9.59 28.01
N LYS A 340 26.70 -9.65 27.81
CA LYS A 340 27.34 -10.21 26.61
C LYS A 340 27.26 -11.73 26.55
N GLU A 341 27.01 -12.38 27.69
CA GLU A 341 26.88 -13.83 27.80
C GLU A 341 25.47 -14.32 27.45
N SER A 342 24.51 -13.41 27.29
CA SER A 342 23.14 -13.77 26.93
C SER A 342 23.05 -14.24 25.48
N LEU A 343 22.57 -15.47 25.31
CA LEU A 343 22.20 -16.02 24.02
C LEU A 343 20.87 -15.41 23.56
N LYS A 344 20.62 -15.38 22.25
CA LYS A 344 19.45 -14.72 21.67
C LYS A 344 18.68 -15.68 20.78
N ILE A 345 17.45 -15.97 21.20
CA ILE A 345 16.47 -16.66 20.38
C ILE A 345 15.51 -15.60 19.83
N VAL A 346 15.46 -15.46 18.51
CA VAL A 346 14.56 -14.55 17.79
C VAL A 346 13.26 -15.28 17.47
N ILE A 347 12.16 -14.83 18.05
CA ILE A 347 10.81 -15.29 17.78
C ILE A 347 10.24 -14.41 16.66
N THR A 348 9.97 -14.99 15.50
CA THR A 348 9.65 -14.25 14.28
C THR A 348 8.78 -15.07 13.34
N THR A 349 8.59 -14.60 12.10
CA THR A 349 7.98 -15.37 11.01
C THR A 349 8.87 -15.30 9.77
N HIS A 350 8.68 -16.19 8.78
CA HIS A 350 9.46 -16.20 7.53
C HIS A 350 9.39 -14.87 6.74
N TYR A 351 8.31 -14.11 6.89
CA TYR A 351 8.09 -12.78 6.28
C TYR A 351 8.93 -11.71 6.98
N LEU A 352 8.96 -11.71 8.31
CA LEU A 352 9.70 -10.72 9.09
C LEU A 352 11.21 -10.99 9.10
N SER A 353 11.61 -12.20 8.72
CA SER A 353 13.01 -12.63 8.66
C SER A 353 13.21 -13.52 7.44
N PRO A 354 13.17 -12.95 6.21
CA PRO A 354 13.26 -13.72 4.98
C PRO A 354 14.69 -14.26 4.73
N ASP A 355 15.72 -13.62 5.31
CA ASP A 355 17.09 -14.12 5.33
C ASP A 355 17.43 -14.74 6.69
N THR A 356 17.77 -16.03 6.68
CA THR A 356 18.07 -16.84 7.86
C THR A 356 19.42 -17.56 7.76
N LYS A 357 20.30 -17.19 6.81
CA LYS A 357 21.54 -17.94 6.48
C LYS A 357 22.44 -18.34 7.66
N ASN A 358 22.48 -17.54 8.73
CA ASN A 358 23.33 -17.77 9.91
C ASN A 358 22.55 -18.21 11.17
N TYR A 359 21.31 -18.63 10.99
CA TYR A 359 20.42 -19.05 12.07
C TYR A 359 20.02 -20.51 11.92
N ILE A 360 19.81 -21.16 13.06
CA ILE A 360 19.20 -22.48 13.18
C ILE A 360 17.77 -22.27 13.65
N ASP A 361 16.81 -22.89 12.95
CA ASP A 361 15.42 -22.96 13.38
C ASP A 361 15.24 -24.08 14.41
N ILE A 362 15.01 -23.69 15.66
CA ILE A 362 14.84 -24.60 16.79
C ILE A 362 13.38 -24.80 17.18
N THR A 363 12.42 -24.38 16.34
CA THR A 363 10.98 -24.41 16.66
C THR A 363 10.52 -25.81 17.06
N ASN A 364 10.89 -26.83 16.27
CA ASN A 364 10.51 -28.22 16.55
C ASN A 364 11.15 -28.78 17.84
N GLU A 365 12.34 -28.31 18.20
CA GLU A 365 13.01 -28.69 19.45
C GLU A 365 12.31 -28.08 20.68
N ILE A 366 11.82 -26.84 20.56
CA ILE A 366 11.10 -26.15 21.63
C ILE A 366 9.68 -26.71 21.80
N PHE A 367 8.99 -27.06 20.72
CA PHE A 367 7.58 -27.46 20.74
C PHE A 367 7.36 -28.93 20.37
N THR A 368 8.29 -29.81 20.73
CA THR A 368 8.19 -31.26 20.48
C THR A 368 6.85 -31.82 20.99
N GLY A 369 6.07 -32.44 20.10
CA GLY A 369 4.76 -33.01 20.43
C GLY A 369 3.62 -32.00 20.61
N ARG A 370 3.86 -30.70 20.37
CA ARG A 370 2.85 -29.63 20.44
C ARG A 370 2.61 -29.02 19.07
N LYS A 371 1.34 -28.92 18.67
CA LYS A 371 0.93 -28.13 17.50
C LYS A 371 0.67 -26.68 17.92
N LEU A 372 1.41 -25.74 17.34
CA LEU A 372 1.14 -24.30 17.52
C LEU A 372 -0.12 -23.89 16.74
N LEU A 373 -0.86 -22.91 17.26
CA LEU A 373 -1.98 -22.28 16.55
C LEU A 373 -1.51 -21.56 15.28
N PHE A 374 -0.28 -21.05 15.31
CA PHE A 374 0.39 -20.36 14.21
C PHE A 374 1.58 -21.20 13.76
N ASN A 375 1.43 -21.88 12.62
CA ASN A 375 2.45 -22.76 12.03
C ASN A 375 3.61 -22.00 11.37
N ASN A 376 3.51 -20.68 11.30
CA ASN A 376 4.42 -19.78 10.60
C ASN A 376 5.35 -19.01 11.56
N ILE A 377 5.19 -19.21 12.86
CA ILE A 377 6.09 -18.65 13.87
C ILE A 377 7.30 -19.56 13.99
N ILE A 378 8.48 -18.96 13.85
CA ILE A 378 9.77 -19.64 13.92
C ILE A 378 10.64 -19.06 15.03
N PHE A 379 11.53 -19.90 15.55
CA PHE A 379 12.45 -19.60 16.64
C PHE A 379 13.87 -19.77 16.11
N LEU A 380 14.54 -18.66 15.89
CA LEU A 380 15.86 -18.61 15.26
C LEU A 380 16.94 -18.29 16.29
N ILE A 381 18.00 -19.10 16.34
CA ILE A 381 19.19 -18.85 17.16
C ILE A 381 20.44 -18.89 16.28
N LYS A 382 21.44 -18.06 16.55
CA LYS A 382 22.70 -18.12 15.79
C LYS A 382 23.38 -19.46 16.00
N SER A 383 24.00 -20.01 14.95
CA SER A 383 24.61 -21.34 15.01
C SER A 383 25.63 -21.50 16.14
N ASN A 384 26.46 -20.48 16.40
CA ASN A 384 27.42 -20.50 17.50
C ASN A 384 26.77 -20.45 18.89
N GLU A 385 25.65 -19.73 19.05
CA GLU A 385 24.90 -19.64 20.30
C GLU A 385 24.09 -20.91 20.58
N TYR A 386 23.61 -21.59 19.53
CA TYR A 386 22.93 -22.89 19.64
C TYR A 386 23.81 -23.94 20.31
N GLU A 387 25.06 -24.06 19.88
CA GLU A 387 26.03 -25.00 20.47
C GLU A 387 26.24 -24.75 21.97
N ILE A 388 26.25 -23.48 22.40
CA ILE A 388 26.37 -23.11 23.80
C ILE A 388 25.10 -23.53 24.57
N LEU A 389 23.92 -23.22 24.03
CA LEU A 389 22.65 -23.55 24.66
C LEU A 389 22.48 -25.07 24.81
N LYS A 390 22.86 -25.87 23.81
CA LYS A 390 22.70 -27.33 23.84
C LYS A 390 23.62 -28.02 24.85
N LYS A 391 24.79 -27.43 25.16
CA LYS A 391 25.69 -27.94 26.20
C LYS A 391 25.16 -27.67 27.61
N ASP A 392 24.35 -26.64 27.80
CA ASP A 392 23.71 -26.33 29.09
C ASP A 392 22.26 -26.86 29.13
N GLN A 393 22.12 -28.14 29.47
CA GLN A 393 20.82 -28.83 29.46
C GLN A 393 19.79 -28.19 30.41
N GLU A 394 20.23 -27.68 31.57
CA GLU A 394 19.36 -27.00 32.53
C GLU A 394 18.79 -25.71 31.92
N LEU A 395 19.65 -24.86 31.37
CA LEU A 395 19.26 -23.62 30.72
C LEU A 395 18.38 -23.86 29.50
N PHE A 396 18.66 -24.90 28.72
CA PHE A 396 17.84 -25.30 27.58
C PHE A 396 16.42 -25.73 28.00
N LEU A 397 16.29 -26.57 29.03
CA LEU A 397 15.00 -27.02 29.53
C LEU A 397 14.18 -25.87 30.13
N ALA A 398 14.83 -24.97 30.89
CA ALA A 398 14.20 -23.77 31.42
C ALA A 398 13.69 -22.85 30.30
N SER A 399 14.51 -22.64 29.26
CA SER A 399 14.16 -21.89 28.05
C SER A 399 12.96 -22.51 27.34
N LYS A 400 12.97 -23.83 27.13
CA LYS A 400 11.86 -24.58 26.52
C LYS A 400 10.56 -24.41 27.29
N LYS A 401 10.60 -24.53 28.63
CA LYS A 401 9.43 -24.32 29.51
C LYS A 401 8.89 -22.90 29.40
N PHE A 402 9.77 -21.90 29.47
CA PHE A 402 9.40 -20.49 29.37
C PHE A 402 8.74 -20.18 28.02
N LEU A 403 9.36 -20.59 26.92
CA LEU A 403 8.85 -20.34 25.57
C LEU A 403 7.50 -21.02 25.31
N ASN A 404 7.28 -22.21 25.88
CA ASN A 404 5.95 -22.85 25.84
C ASN A 404 4.87 -22.02 26.55
N GLY A 405 5.20 -21.45 27.71
CA GLY A 405 4.30 -20.54 28.44
C GLY A 405 4.05 -19.23 27.67
N TYR A 406 5.10 -18.64 27.11
CA TYR A 406 5.00 -17.45 26.26
C TYR A 406 4.06 -17.69 25.08
N MET A 407 4.21 -18.81 24.37
CA MET A 407 3.36 -19.15 23.23
C MET A 407 1.90 -19.37 23.62
N ASN A 408 1.62 -20.02 24.76
CA ASN A 408 0.24 -20.14 25.26
C ASN A 408 -0.42 -18.78 25.48
N ALA A 409 0.34 -17.82 26.04
CA ALA A 409 -0.15 -16.49 26.31
C ALA A 409 -0.36 -15.69 25.01
N LEU A 410 0.56 -15.81 24.04
CA LEU A 410 0.42 -15.23 22.71
C LEU A 410 -0.82 -15.78 22.00
N GLU A 411 -0.98 -17.10 21.92
CA GLU A 411 -2.14 -17.74 21.27
C GLU A 411 -3.46 -17.30 21.90
N THR A 412 -3.51 -17.17 23.23
CA THR A 412 -4.67 -16.63 23.95
C THR A 412 -4.94 -15.18 23.58
N HIS A 413 -3.90 -14.34 23.49
CA HIS A 413 -4.03 -12.94 23.08
C HIS A 413 -4.57 -12.83 21.65
N GLU A 414 -3.99 -13.57 20.73
CA GLU A 414 -4.38 -13.56 19.32
C GLU A 414 -5.80 -14.08 19.09
N GLN A 415 -6.24 -15.10 19.86
CA GLN A 415 -7.62 -15.58 19.78
C GLN A 415 -8.62 -14.50 20.23
N LYS A 416 -8.28 -13.68 21.24
CA LYS A 416 -9.11 -12.54 21.64
C LYS A 416 -9.23 -11.50 20.53
N ILE A 417 -8.13 -11.24 19.79
CA ILE A 417 -8.16 -10.34 18.64
C ILE A 417 -9.10 -10.90 17.57
N LYS A 418 -8.91 -12.15 17.16
CA LYS A 418 -9.74 -12.82 16.15
C LYS A 418 -11.22 -12.79 16.50
N ASN A 419 -11.57 -13.05 17.76
CA ASN A 419 -12.95 -13.06 18.24
C ASN A 419 -13.63 -11.67 18.20
N ASN A 420 -12.86 -10.58 18.16
CA ASN A 420 -13.40 -9.22 18.10
C ASN A 420 -13.64 -8.72 16.67
N LEU A 421 -13.07 -9.38 15.66
CA LEU A 421 -13.12 -8.90 14.28
C LEU A 421 -14.55 -8.93 13.73
N ILE A 422 -14.91 -7.89 12.99
CA ILE A 422 -16.16 -7.86 12.23
C ILE A 422 -16.05 -8.85 11.07
N THR A 423 -17.12 -9.61 10.85
CA THR A 423 -17.28 -10.55 9.74
C THR A 423 -18.06 -9.94 8.58
N GLU A 424 -17.95 -10.54 7.40
CA GLU A 424 -18.71 -10.16 6.23
C GLU A 424 -20.22 -10.34 6.44
N GLU A 425 -20.65 -11.39 7.15
CA GLU A 425 -22.07 -11.60 7.50
C GLU A 425 -22.61 -10.45 8.35
N GLN A 426 -21.87 -9.98 9.35
CA GLN A 426 -22.26 -8.81 10.15
C GLN A 426 -22.38 -7.53 9.32
N ILE A 427 -21.56 -7.37 8.27
CA ILE A 427 -21.67 -6.25 7.32
C ILE A 427 -22.96 -6.36 6.51
N LEU A 428 -23.25 -7.54 5.97
CA LEU A 428 -24.46 -7.77 5.19
C LEU A 428 -25.71 -7.57 6.04
N ASP A 429 -25.73 -8.10 7.27
CA ASP A 429 -26.82 -7.92 8.22
C ASP A 429 -27.04 -6.44 8.55
N TYR A 430 -25.97 -5.71 8.85
CA TYR A 430 -26.06 -4.26 9.11
C TYR A 430 -26.63 -3.49 7.92
N LEU A 431 -26.37 -3.93 6.69
CA LEU A 431 -26.85 -3.26 5.48
C LEU A 431 -28.34 -3.54 5.18
N LYS A 432 -28.94 -4.63 5.68
CA LYS A 432 -30.33 -5.04 5.38
C LYS A 432 -31.37 -3.94 5.59
N ASP A 433 -31.22 -3.12 6.62
CA ASP A 433 -32.18 -2.04 6.96
C ASP A 433 -31.65 -0.64 6.62
N LYS A 434 -30.54 -0.53 5.87
CA LYS A 434 -29.87 0.74 5.53
C LYS A 434 -29.95 1.06 4.04
N LYS A 435 -31.19 1.21 3.51
CA LYS A 435 -31.47 1.38 2.08
C LYS A 435 -30.60 2.43 1.38
N GLU A 436 -30.50 3.64 1.94
CA GLU A 436 -29.67 4.71 1.36
C GLU A 436 -28.19 4.33 1.27
N LEU A 437 -27.67 3.72 2.33
CA LEU A 437 -26.26 3.30 2.39
C LEU A 437 -26.00 2.17 1.40
N ARG A 438 -26.92 1.20 1.28
CA ARG A 438 -26.87 0.13 0.27
C ARG A 438 -26.84 0.69 -1.14
N ASN A 439 -27.75 1.61 -1.47
CA ASN A 439 -27.84 2.20 -2.80
C ASN A 439 -26.55 2.94 -3.18
N LYS A 440 -25.99 3.72 -2.24
CA LYS A 440 -24.71 4.39 -2.46
C LYS A 440 -23.57 3.41 -2.68
N LEU A 441 -23.47 2.37 -1.84
CA LEU A 441 -22.45 1.33 -1.98
C LEU A 441 -22.59 0.57 -3.31
N LYS A 442 -23.82 0.19 -3.67
CA LYS A 442 -24.12 -0.50 -4.94
C LYS A 442 -23.64 0.30 -6.13
N LYS A 443 -23.92 1.61 -6.18
CA LYS A 443 -23.44 2.49 -7.26
C LYS A 443 -21.92 2.49 -7.37
N LEU A 444 -21.21 2.59 -6.24
CA LEU A 444 -19.74 2.57 -6.23
C LEU A 444 -19.18 1.23 -6.73
N ILE A 445 -19.72 0.11 -6.24
CA ILE A 445 -19.30 -1.24 -6.63
C ILE A 445 -19.61 -1.48 -8.11
N ASP A 446 -20.80 -1.11 -8.58
CA ASP A 446 -21.21 -1.36 -9.95
C ASP A 446 -20.32 -0.64 -10.96
N GLU A 447 -19.91 0.59 -10.64
CA GLU A 447 -18.95 1.37 -11.42
C GLU A 447 -17.56 0.71 -11.40
N ASP A 448 -17.01 0.42 -10.22
CA ASP A 448 -15.68 -0.17 -10.03
C ASP A 448 -15.51 -1.53 -10.74
N LEU A 449 -16.56 -2.34 -10.73
CA LEU A 449 -16.54 -3.69 -11.31
C LEU A 449 -16.84 -3.73 -12.81
N THR A 450 -16.99 -2.60 -13.51
CA THR A 450 -17.32 -2.57 -14.95
C THR A 450 -16.35 -3.40 -15.79
N TYR A 451 -15.03 -3.24 -15.59
CA TYR A 451 -14.02 -4.05 -16.27
C TYR A 451 -14.17 -5.55 -15.96
N VAL A 452 -14.30 -5.89 -14.67
CA VAL A 452 -14.41 -7.29 -14.22
C VAL A 452 -15.67 -7.95 -14.77
N LYS A 453 -16.81 -7.27 -14.78
CA LYS A 453 -18.06 -7.78 -15.37
C LYS A 453 -17.91 -8.09 -16.86
N LYS A 454 -17.13 -7.28 -17.59
CA LYS A 454 -16.95 -7.43 -19.03
C LYS A 454 -15.96 -8.54 -19.39
N TYR A 455 -14.83 -8.62 -18.68
CA TYR A 455 -13.70 -9.47 -19.09
C TYR A 455 -13.44 -10.66 -18.15
N HIS A 456 -13.93 -10.62 -16.91
CA HIS A 456 -13.72 -11.66 -15.90
C HIS A 456 -14.99 -11.97 -15.08
N PRO A 457 -16.15 -12.22 -15.71
CA PRO A 457 -17.40 -12.52 -15.00
C PRO A 457 -17.29 -13.75 -14.08
N GLU A 458 -16.39 -14.69 -14.39
CA GLU A 458 -16.10 -15.88 -13.60
C GLU A 458 -15.55 -15.57 -12.21
N TYR A 459 -14.86 -14.43 -12.02
CA TYR A 459 -14.39 -14.00 -10.70
C TYR A 459 -15.57 -13.63 -9.80
N LEU A 460 -16.59 -12.96 -10.34
CA LEU A 460 -17.76 -12.52 -9.59
C LEU A 460 -18.55 -13.69 -9.02
N GLN A 461 -18.58 -14.83 -9.73
CA GLN A 461 -19.26 -16.04 -9.29
C GLN A 461 -18.61 -16.66 -8.05
N LYS A 462 -17.29 -16.45 -7.85
CA LYS A 462 -16.56 -16.94 -6.67
C LYS A 462 -16.80 -16.08 -5.43
N TRP A 463 -17.29 -14.85 -5.60
CA TRP A 463 -17.44 -13.87 -4.53
C TRP A 463 -18.77 -14.03 -3.78
N ARG A 464 -18.76 -14.97 -2.83
CA ARG A 464 -19.93 -15.33 -2.02
C ARG A 464 -20.64 -14.13 -1.39
N TYR A 465 -19.90 -13.19 -0.82
CA TYR A 465 -20.50 -12.08 -0.08
C TYR A 465 -21.02 -11.00 -1.02
N TYR A 466 -20.37 -10.79 -2.16
CA TYR A 466 -20.92 -9.96 -3.23
C TYR A 466 -22.25 -10.49 -3.77
N GLN A 467 -22.38 -11.82 -3.95
CA GLN A 467 -23.66 -12.41 -4.39
C GLN A 467 -24.78 -12.12 -3.39
N LYS A 468 -24.54 -12.37 -2.09
CA LYS A 468 -25.49 -12.00 -1.02
C LYS A 468 -25.80 -10.50 -0.97
N PHE A 469 -24.79 -9.65 -1.24
CA PHE A 469 -25.01 -8.21 -1.30
C PHE A 469 -25.98 -7.81 -2.42
N LYS A 470 -25.90 -8.46 -3.59
CA LYS A 470 -26.85 -8.22 -4.68
C LYS A 470 -28.28 -8.59 -4.28
N GLU A 471 -28.47 -9.74 -3.64
CA GLU A 471 -29.79 -10.20 -3.17
C GLU A 471 -30.43 -9.21 -2.18
N ILE A 472 -29.67 -8.63 -1.25
CA ILE A 472 -30.20 -7.62 -0.32
C ILE A 472 -30.43 -6.24 -0.98
N CYS A 473 -29.87 -6.00 -2.17
CA CYS A 473 -30.10 -4.79 -2.94
C CYS A 473 -31.34 -4.88 -3.83
N GLU A 474 -31.85 -6.08 -4.09
CA GLU A 474 -33.11 -6.32 -4.80
C GLU A 474 -34.34 -6.11 -3.90
N LYS A 475 -34.11 -6.06 -2.58
CA LYS A 475 -35.10 -5.73 -1.54
C LYS A 475 -35.00 -4.26 -1.12
#